data_AF-A0A9D5SRY6-F1
#
_entry.id   AF-A0A9D5SRY6-F1
#
_cell.length_a   1.000
_cell.length_b   1.000
_cell.length_c   1.000
_cell.angle_alpha   90.00
_cell.angle_beta   90.00
_cell.angle_gamma   90.00
#
_symmetry.space_group_name_H-M   'P 1'
#
loop_
_entity.id
_entity.type
_entity.pdbx_description
1 polymer ?
#
loop_
_entity_poly.entity_id
_entity_poly.type
_entity_poly.pdbx_seq_one_letter_code
_entity_poly.pdbx_strand_id
1 'polypeptide(L)'
;MRVLLWILARCEGKVDAVETAIGYVPKAEDINIEGLDISIDTIKELLSVDTASWKEDIANIKEFYAQVGEAVPATMYEELAALEKRLG
;
A
#
# COMPACT_ATOMS: atom_id res chain seq x y z
N MET A 1 10.24 16.46 7.57
CA MET A 1 9.89 15.03 7.60
C MET A 1 8.43 14.90 7.20
N ARG A 2 8.03 13.99 6.31
CA ARG A 2 6.67 13.96 5.69
C ARG A 2 5.95 12.63 5.97
N VAL A 3 6.15 11.62 5.13
CA VAL A 3 5.58 10.27 5.29
C VAL A 3 5.87 9.68 6.68
N LEU A 4 7.09 9.83 7.20
CA LEU A 4 7.43 9.34 8.54
C LEU A 4 6.62 10.02 9.65
N LEU A 5 6.24 11.30 9.51
CA LEU A 5 5.35 11.95 10.49
C LEU A 5 3.97 11.32 10.46
N TRP A 6 3.44 10.98 9.28
CA TRP A 6 2.16 10.27 9.17
C TRP A 6 2.23 8.88 9.79
N ILE A 7 3.31 8.12 9.54
CA ILE A 7 3.51 6.79 10.14
C ILE A 7 3.48 6.88 11.67
N LEU A 8 4.22 7.83 12.26
CA LEU A 8 4.21 8.04 13.72
C LEU A 8 2.81 8.40 14.22
N ALA A 9 2.11 9.31 13.55
CA ALA A 9 0.76 9.69 13.92
C ALA A 9 -0.25 8.52 13.82
N ARG A 10 -0.09 7.61 12.85
CA ARG A 10 -0.90 6.38 12.74
C ARG A 10 -0.61 5.41 13.88
N CYS A 11 0.66 5.20 14.22
CA CYS A 11 1.05 4.37 15.37
C CYS A 11 0.48 4.91 16.69
N GLU A 12 0.38 6.24 16.82
CA GLU A 12 -0.19 6.92 17.99
C GLU A 12 -1.72 7.07 17.94
N GLY A 13 -2.39 6.61 16.88
CA GLY A 13 -3.84 6.72 16.72
C GLY A 13 -4.36 8.16 16.56
N LYS A 14 -3.50 9.10 16.16
CA LYS A 14 -3.82 10.53 16.02
C LYS A 14 -4.41 10.91 14.67
N VAL A 15 -4.21 10.07 13.66
CA VAL A 15 -4.75 10.27 12.31
C VAL A 15 -5.41 8.98 11.81
N ASP A 16 -6.35 9.14 10.91
CA ASP A 16 -7.08 8.05 10.26
C ASP A 16 -6.38 7.61 8.96
N ALA A 17 -6.98 6.69 8.20
CA ALA A 17 -6.49 6.25 6.90
C ALA A 17 -7.64 5.86 5.96
N VAL A 18 -7.35 5.83 4.67
CA VAL A 18 -8.23 5.24 3.66
C VAL A 18 -7.97 3.73 3.63
N GLU A 19 -9.00 2.93 3.88
CA GLU A 19 -8.92 1.48 3.67
C GLU A 19 -8.94 1.17 2.17
N THR A 20 -7.98 0.37 1.72
CA THR A 20 -7.82 -0.05 0.32
C THR A 20 -7.59 -1.56 0.26
N ALA A 21 -7.60 -2.14 -0.94
CA ALA A 21 -7.29 -3.56 -1.12
C ALA A 21 -5.87 -3.95 -0.64
N ILE A 22 -4.95 -2.98 -0.54
CA ILE A 22 -3.56 -3.18 -0.10
C ILE A 22 -3.34 -2.77 1.36
N GLY A 23 -4.41 -2.46 2.10
CA GLY A 23 -4.37 -2.01 3.49
C GLY A 23 -4.66 -0.51 3.62
N TYR A 24 -4.10 0.10 4.66
CA TYR A 24 -4.40 1.49 5.03
C TYR A 24 -3.42 2.48 4.38
N VAL A 25 -3.95 3.37 3.55
CA VAL A 25 -3.20 4.43 2.84
C VAL A 25 -3.53 5.79 3.49
N PRO A 26 -2.58 6.74 3.61
CA PRO A 26 -2.88 8.09 4.10
C PRO A 26 -3.98 8.77 3.28
N LYS A 27 -4.74 9.66 3.92
CA LYS A 27 -5.49 10.67 3.16
C LYS A 27 -4.48 11.66 2.58
N ALA A 28 -4.74 12.19 1.39
CA ALA A 28 -3.79 13.09 0.73
C ALA A 28 -3.49 14.35 1.56
N GLU A 29 -4.50 14.85 2.27
CA GLU A 29 -4.41 15.97 3.20
C GLU A 29 -3.56 15.70 4.45
N ASP A 30 -3.32 14.43 4.81
CA ASP A 30 -2.49 14.07 5.97
C ASP A 30 -0.98 14.11 5.68
N ILE A 31 -0.60 14.22 4.39
CA ILE A 31 0.79 14.33 3.98
C ILE A 31 1.21 15.80 3.98
N ASN A 32 2.15 16.14 4.85
CA ASN A 32 2.70 17.49 4.91
C ASN A 32 3.49 17.82 3.61
N ILE A 33 2.92 18.69 2.78
CA ILE A 33 3.56 19.21 1.55
C ILE A 33 4.07 20.65 1.70
N GLU A 34 4.10 21.21 2.92
CA GLU A 34 4.64 22.55 3.18
C GLU A 34 6.09 22.66 2.66
N GLY A 35 6.36 23.76 1.95
CA GLY A 35 7.65 24.02 1.31
C GLY A 35 7.95 23.15 0.08
N LEU A 36 6.96 22.43 -0.47
CA LEU A 36 7.07 21.76 -1.77
C LEU A 36 6.19 22.45 -2.82
N ASP A 37 6.70 22.53 -4.04
CA ASP A 37 5.94 22.99 -5.21
C ASP A 37 5.20 21.80 -5.86
N ILE A 38 4.24 21.23 -5.13
CA ILE A 38 3.39 20.14 -5.61
C ILE A 38 1.95 20.37 -5.17
N SER A 39 1.00 19.91 -5.97
CA SER A 39 -0.42 20.01 -5.65
C SER A 39 -0.90 18.85 -4.78
N ILE A 40 -1.99 19.05 -4.04
CA ILE A 40 -2.69 17.95 -3.35
C ILE A 40 -3.20 16.90 -4.35
N ASP A 41 -3.55 17.28 -5.58
CA ASP A 41 -4.00 16.31 -6.58
C ASP A 41 -2.87 15.38 -7.04
N THR A 42 -1.64 15.90 -7.10
CA THR A 42 -0.44 15.07 -7.29
C THR A 42 -0.27 14.06 -6.15
N ILE A 43 -0.52 14.45 -4.90
CA ILE A 43 -0.48 13.51 -3.77
C ILE A 43 -1.59 12.46 -3.88
N LYS A 44 -2.81 12.84 -4.26
CA LYS A 44 -3.90 11.87 -4.48
C LYS A 44 -3.55 10.84 -5.54
N GLU A 45 -2.92 11.27 -6.63
CA GLU A 45 -2.45 10.37 -7.69
C GLU A 45 -1.38 9.41 -7.17
N LEU A 46 -0.37 9.92 -6.45
CA LEU A 46 0.69 9.09 -5.85
C LEU A 46 0.17 8.08 -4.83
N LEU A 47 -0.94 8.39 -4.15
CA LEU A 47 -1.59 7.52 -3.17
C LEU A 47 -2.68 6.64 -3.78
N SER A 48 -2.93 6.75 -5.08
CA SER A 48 -3.94 5.93 -5.75
C SER A 48 -3.50 4.46 -5.82
N VAL A 49 -4.50 3.56 -5.78
CA VAL A 49 -4.28 2.11 -5.87
C VAL A 49 -4.88 1.63 -7.18
N ASP A 50 -4.02 1.40 -8.18
CA ASP A 50 -4.44 0.81 -9.45
C ASP A 50 -4.65 -0.70 -9.31
N THR A 51 -5.91 -1.11 -9.26
CA THR A 51 -6.30 -2.51 -9.10
C THR A 51 -5.82 -3.39 -10.26
N ALA A 52 -5.74 -2.85 -11.48
CA ALA A 52 -5.28 -3.62 -12.64
C ALA A 52 -3.79 -3.94 -12.51
N SER A 53 -2.96 -2.93 -12.19
CA SER A 53 -1.53 -3.14 -11.94
C SER A 53 -1.26 -4.10 -10.78
N TRP A 54 -2.04 -4.01 -9.70
CA TRP A 54 -1.89 -4.94 -8.57
C TRP A 54 -2.27 -6.39 -8.92
N LYS A 55 -3.24 -6.60 -9.82
CA LYS A 55 -3.57 -7.95 -10.31
C LYS A 55 -2.46 -8.54 -11.17
N GLU A 56 -1.83 -7.71 -12.01
CA GLU A 56 -0.64 -8.12 -12.76
C GLU A 56 0.50 -8.46 -11.80
N ASP A 57 0.69 -7.68 -10.74
CA ASP A 57 1.78 -7.89 -9.80
C ASP A 57 1.61 -9.15 -8.93
N ILE A 58 0.38 -9.63 -8.72
CA ILE A 58 0.14 -10.94 -8.09
C ILE A 58 0.84 -12.06 -8.87
N ALA A 59 0.86 -11.99 -10.21
CA ALA A 59 1.58 -12.96 -11.02
C ALA A 59 3.10 -12.89 -10.76
N ASN A 60 3.65 -11.68 -10.70
CA ASN A 60 5.07 -11.46 -10.39
C ASN A 60 5.43 -11.99 -8.98
N ILE A 61 4.56 -11.79 -7.99
CA ILE A 61 4.77 -12.32 -6.63
C ILE A 61 4.73 -13.85 -6.64
N LYS A 62 3.79 -14.47 -7.38
CA LYS A 62 3.73 -15.94 -7.54
C LYS A 62 5.01 -16.48 -8.18
N GLU A 63 5.53 -15.79 -9.20
CA GLU A 63 6.82 -16.14 -9.83
C GLU A 63 8.00 -15.98 -8.86
N PHE A 64 8.03 -14.90 -8.08
CA PHE A 64 9.06 -14.69 -7.06
C PHE A 64 9.01 -15.78 -5.97
N TYR A 65 7.82 -16.14 -5.49
CA TYR A 65 7.67 -17.23 -4.53
C TYR A 65 8.16 -18.57 -5.10
N ALA A 66 7.96 -18.83 -6.39
CA ALA A 66 8.51 -20.02 -7.04
C ALA A 66 10.06 -20.01 -7.09
N GLN A 67 10.69 -18.84 -7.20
CA GLN A 67 12.16 -18.71 -7.13
C GLN A 67 12.71 -18.97 -5.72
N VAL A 68 11.98 -18.55 -4.68
CA VAL A 68 12.35 -18.79 -3.27
C VAL A 68 12.07 -20.24 -2.85
N GLY A 69 11.04 -20.87 -3.42
CA GLY A 69 10.73 -22.28 -3.24
C GLY A 69 10.20 -22.61 -1.84
N GLU A 70 10.62 -23.76 -1.30
CA GLU A 70 10.10 -24.31 -0.03
C GLU A 70 10.34 -23.42 1.20
N ALA A 71 11.22 -22.42 1.10
CA ALA A 71 11.48 -21.47 2.17
C ALA A 71 10.37 -20.42 2.34
N VAL A 72 9.43 -20.30 1.40
CA VAL A 72 8.28 -19.39 1.53
C VAL A 72 7.29 -19.97 2.57
N PRO A 73 7.02 -19.26 3.67
CA PRO A 73 6.03 -19.72 4.64
C PRO A 73 4.63 -19.80 4.04
N ALA A 74 3.83 -20.79 4.46
CA ALA A 74 2.45 -20.95 4.01
C ALA A 74 1.60 -19.68 4.19
N THR A 75 1.83 -18.94 5.28
CA THR A 75 1.14 -17.67 5.58
C THR A 75 1.35 -16.61 4.50
N MET A 76 2.46 -16.62 3.78
CA MET A 76 2.70 -15.68 2.67
C MET A 76 1.76 -15.95 1.49
N TYR A 77 1.48 -17.22 1.20
CA TYR A 77 0.49 -17.60 0.17
C TYR A 77 -0.93 -17.28 0.60
N GLU A 78 -1.24 -17.43 1.88
CA GLU A 78 -2.54 -17.06 2.45
C GLU A 78 -2.80 -15.56 2.33
N GLU A 79 -1.81 -14.72 2.67
CA GLU A 79 -1.90 -13.27 2.52
C GLU A 79 -2.02 -12.83 1.05
N LEU A 80 -1.29 -13.49 0.13
CA LEU A 80 -1.40 -13.22 -1.30
C LEU A 80 -2.79 -13.57 -1.85
N ALA A 81 -3.36 -14.71 -1.43
CA ALA A 81 -4.72 -15.10 -1.80
C ALA A 81 -5.77 -14.15 -1.20
N ALA A 82 -5.54 -13.66 0.03
CA ALA A 82 -6.41 -12.65 0.64
C ALA A 82 -6.35 -11.31 -0.12
N LEU A 83 -5.15 -10.89 -0.57
CA LEU A 83 -4.98 -9.72 -1.42
C LEU A 83 -5.72 -9.89 -2.76
N GLU A 84 -5.55 -11.01 -3.44
CA GLU A 84 -6.23 -11.33 -4.69
C GLU A 84 -7.75 -11.22 -4.54
N LYS A 85 -8.31 -11.73 -3.45
CA LYS A 85 -9.73 -11.60 -3.13
C LYS A 85 -10.17 -10.15 -2.88
N ARG A 86 -9.35 -9.32 -2.22
CA ARG A 86 -9.68 -7.91 -1.97
C ARG A 86 -9.66 -7.06 -3.24
N LEU A 87 -8.86 -7.45 -4.23
CA LEU A 87 -8.76 -6.77 -5.53
C LEU A 87 -9.93 -7.12 -6.49
N GLY A 88 -10.75 -8.12 -6.15
CA GLY A 88 -11.96 -8.53 -6.88
C GLY A 88 -11.71 -9.47 -8.04
#